data_AF-A0A969S5U4-F1
#
_entry.id   AF-A0A969S5U4-F1
#
_cell.length_a   1.000
_cell.length_b   1.000
_cell.length_c   1.000
_cell.angle_alpha   90.00
_cell.angle_beta   90.00
_cell.angle_gamma   90.00
#
_symmetry.space_group_name_H-M   'P 1'
#
loop_
_entity.id
_entity.type
_entity.pdbx_description
1 polymer ?
#
loop_
_entity_poly.entity_id
_entity_poly.type
_entity_poly.pdbx_seq_one_letter_code
_entity_poly.pdbx_strand_id
1 'polypeptide(L)'
;PADRDQLAAWLLQNAGDADGFVLSLDMLIYGGLVPSRFITDSESDLLARLSSLKLLKQRYPLRPLYAFIATMRLSNNNINEEEKTYWDKYGELIWRWSFYEDPICCAAKR
;
A
#
# COMPACT_ATOMS: atom_id res chain seq x y z
N PRO A 1 -11.74 -0.97 -7.41
CA PRO A 1 -10.37 -0.41 -7.45
C PRO A 1 -10.31 0.76 -8.42
N ALA A 2 -9.47 1.77 -8.16
CA ALA A 2 -9.25 2.86 -9.11
C ALA A 2 -8.46 2.39 -10.34
N ASP A 3 -8.63 3.08 -11.46
CA ASP A 3 -7.78 2.91 -12.63
C ASP A 3 -6.42 3.57 -12.37
N ARG A 4 -5.41 2.72 -12.17
CA ARG A 4 -4.07 3.12 -11.73
C ARG A 4 -3.28 3.81 -12.83
N ASP A 5 -3.48 3.41 -14.08
CA ASP A 5 -2.73 3.95 -15.21
C ASP A 5 -3.27 5.34 -15.55
N GLN A 6 -4.60 5.52 -15.49
CA GLN A 6 -5.21 6.85 -15.57
C GLN A 6 -4.80 7.74 -14.40
N LEU A 7 -4.71 7.21 -13.18
CA LEU A 7 -4.27 7.98 -12.02
C LEU A 7 -2.82 8.47 -12.16
N ALA A 8 -1.91 7.59 -12.61
CA ALA A 8 -0.52 7.95 -12.85
C ALA A 8 -0.39 8.99 -13.97
N ALA A 9 -1.15 8.84 -15.06
CA ALA A 9 -1.19 9.82 -16.15
C ALA A 9 -1.71 11.18 -15.68
N TRP A 10 -2.82 11.19 -14.94
CA TRP A 10 -3.40 12.40 -14.36
C TRP A 10 -2.42 13.12 -13.44
N LEU A 11 -1.73 12.38 -12.57
CA LEU A 11 -0.71 12.93 -11.68
C LEU A 11 0.41 13.62 -12.46
N LEU A 12 0.95 12.98 -13.50
CA LEU A 12 2.04 13.54 -14.30
C LEU A 12 1.61 14.74 -15.15
N GLN A 13 0.35 14.78 -15.60
CA GLN A 13 -0.21 15.89 -16.36
C GLN A 13 -0.40 17.15 -15.50
N ASN A 14 -0.92 16.98 -14.28
CA ASN A 14 -1.31 18.10 -13.41
C ASN A 14 -0.22 18.51 -12.40
N ALA A 15 0.84 17.72 -12.27
CA ALA A 15 1.91 18.01 -11.32
C ALA A 15 2.59 19.37 -11.51
N GLY A 16 2.49 19.99 -12.69
CA GLY A 16 3.05 21.31 -12.99
C GLY A 16 2.52 22.41 -12.09
N ASP A 17 1.25 22.33 -11.71
CA ASP A 17 0.54 23.39 -10.97
C ASP A 17 0.67 23.24 -9.44
N ALA A 18 1.24 22.12 -8.96
CA ALA A 18 1.41 21.86 -7.54
C ALA A 18 2.80 22.28 -7.04
N ASP A 19 2.87 22.98 -5.90
CA ASP A 19 4.15 23.36 -5.27
C ASP A 19 4.87 22.18 -4.59
N GLY A 20 4.15 21.10 -4.29
CA GLY A 20 4.68 19.90 -3.65
C GLY A 20 3.70 18.73 -3.74
N PHE A 21 4.16 17.54 -3.36
CA PHE A 21 3.40 16.29 -3.50
C PHE A 21 3.29 15.55 -2.17
N VAL A 22 2.08 15.10 -1.82
CA VAL A 22 1.82 14.14 -0.75
C VAL A 22 1.01 12.99 -1.36
N LEU A 23 1.62 11.82 -1.48
CA LEU A 23 1.08 10.72 -2.29
C LEU A 23 0.76 9.50 -1.42
N SER A 24 -0.46 9.00 -1.54
CA SER A 24 -0.83 7.66 -1.05
C SER A 24 -0.33 6.61 -2.02
N LEU A 25 0.60 5.76 -1.58
CA LEU A 25 1.10 4.65 -2.38
C LEU A 25 0.05 3.55 -2.55
N ASP A 26 -0.81 3.35 -1.56
CA ASP A 26 -1.98 2.45 -1.65
C ASP A 26 -2.85 2.82 -2.85
N MET A 27 -3.14 4.12 -3.01
CA MET A 27 -3.94 4.61 -4.13
C MET A 27 -3.18 4.56 -5.44
N LEU A 28 -1.95 5.08 -5.49
CA LEU A 28 -1.18 5.22 -6.73
C LEU A 28 -0.78 3.88 -7.35
N ILE A 29 -0.33 2.93 -6.53
CA ILE A 29 0.22 1.65 -6.99
C ILE A 29 -0.86 0.58 -7.05
N TYR A 30 -1.75 0.53 -6.06
CA TYR A 30 -2.70 -0.56 -5.90
C TYR A 30 -4.14 -0.17 -6.24
N GLY A 31 -4.43 1.12 -6.46
CA GLY A 31 -5.77 1.60 -6.76
C GLY A 31 -6.67 1.66 -5.52
N GLY A 32 -6.10 1.67 -4.32
CA GLY A 32 -6.77 1.86 -3.04
C GLY A 32 -6.22 0.97 -1.92
N LEU A 33 -6.63 1.28 -0.69
CA LEU A 33 -6.23 0.53 0.52
C LEU A 33 -6.71 -0.92 0.49
N VAL A 34 -8.00 -1.17 0.25
CA VAL A 34 -8.54 -2.54 0.20
C VAL A 34 -7.97 -3.33 -0.99
N PRO A 35 -7.94 -2.77 -2.22
CA PRO A 35 -7.30 -3.43 -3.37
C PRO A 35 -5.86 -3.88 -3.15
N SER A 36 -5.05 -3.17 -2.34
CA SER A 36 -3.64 -3.52 -2.11
C SER A 36 -3.43 -4.91 -1.49
N ARG A 37 -4.48 -5.51 -0.93
CA ARG A 37 -4.43 -6.84 -0.29
C ARG A 37 -4.57 -8.00 -1.27
N PHE A 38 -5.18 -7.78 -2.44
CA PHE A 38 -5.55 -8.87 -3.36
C PHE A 38 -5.33 -8.56 -4.84
N ILE A 39 -4.41 -7.64 -5.16
CA ILE A 39 -3.97 -7.43 -6.54
C ILE A 39 -3.31 -8.69 -7.14
N THR A 40 -3.40 -8.82 -8.46
CA THR A 40 -2.76 -9.90 -9.24
C THR A 40 -1.64 -9.39 -10.14
N ASP A 41 -1.30 -8.10 -10.04
CA ASP A 41 -0.25 -7.48 -10.83
C ASP A 41 1.12 -8.10 -10.54
N SER A 42 1.97 -8.12 -11.56
CA SER A 42 3.36 -8.52 -11.40
C SER A 42 4.15 -7.46 -10.65
N GLU A 43 5.25 -7.86 -10.02
CA GLU A 43 6.19 -6.91 -9.41
C GLU A 43 6.65 -5.83 -10.41
N SER A 44 6.88 -6.21 -11.67
CA SER A 44 7.27 -5.25 -12.71
C SER A 44 6.20 -4.19 -12.97
N ASP A 45 4.91 -4.55 -12.95
CA ASP A 45 3.83 -3.59 -13.13
C ASP A 45 3.76 -2.60 -11.95
N LEU A 46 4.00 -3.07 -10.74
CA LEU A 46 4.02 -2.24 -9.53
C LEU A 46 5.22 -1.29 -9.53
N LEU A 47 6.40 -1.78 -9.91
CA LEU A 47 7.60 -0.97 -10.04
C LEU A 47 7.47 0.07 -11.15
N ALA A 48 6.81 -0.27 -12.26
CA ALA A 48 6.51 0.68 -13.33
C ALA A 48 5.65 1.85 -12.82
N ARG A 49 4.62 1.59 -12.01
CA ARG A 49 3.78 2.65 -11.42
C ARG A 49 4.53 3.45 -10.35
N LEU A 50 5.33 2.79 -9.53
CA LEU A 50 6.19 3.48 -8.57
C LEU A 50 7.19 4.44 -9.27
N SER A 51 7.59 4.13 -10.51
CA SER A 51 8.50 4.99 -11.28
C SER A 51 7.95 6.40 -11.55
N SER A 52 6.63 6.61 -11.46
CA SER A 52 6.02 7.94 -11.56
C SER A 52 6.57 8.92 -10.52
N LEU A 53 6.94 8.45 -9.32
CA LEU A 53 7.59 9.29 -8.30
C LEU A 53 8.98 9.77 -8.75
N LYS A 54 9.74 8.89 -9.42
CA LYS A 54 11.04 9.25 -9.99
C LYS A 54 10.89 10.30 -11.07
N LEU A 55 9.91 10.13 -11.96
CA LEU A 55 9.61 11.09 -13.03
C LEU A 55 9.21 12.46 -12.45
N LEU A 56 8.37 12.49 -11.41
CA LEU A 56 8.00 13.72 -10.72
C LEU A 56 9.23 14.43 -10.15
N LYS A 57 10.11 13.69 -9.47
CA LYS A 57 11.31 14.29 -8.85
C LYS A 57 12.34 14.73 -9.88
N GLN A 58 12.42 14.06 -11.03
CA GLN A 58 13.26 14.48 -12.16
C GLN A 58 12.73 15.77 -12.81
N ARG A 59 11.41 15.86 -13.02
CA ARG A 59 10.78 17.04 -13.64
C ARG A 59 10.72 18.24 -12.71
N TYR A 60 10.59 18.00 -11.40
CA TYR A 60 10.44 19.03 -10.37
C TYR A 60 11.42 18.80 -9.20
N PRO A 61 12.73 18.97 -9.42
CA PRO A 61 13.76 18.57 -8.46
C PRO A 61 13.68 19.32 -7.12
N LEU A 62 13.23 20.58 -7.14
CA LEU A 62 13.14 21.42 -5.94
C LEU A 62 11.83 21.25 -5.15
N ARG A 63 10.81 20.60 -5.74
CA ARG A 63 9.52 20.43 -5.06
C ARG A 63 9.58 19.31 -4.01
N PRO A 64 9.03 19.52 -2.80
CA PRO A 64 8.96 18.46 -1.80
C PRO A 64 8.04 17.34 -2.26
N LEU A 65 8.44 16.10 -1.97
CA LEU A 65 7.68 14.89 -2.29
C LEU A 65 7.65 14.01 -1.04
N TYR A 66 6.45 13.79 -0.54
CA TYR A 66 6.17 12.88 0.56
C TYR A 66 5.30 11.74 0.02
N ALA A 67 5.59 10.53 0.48
CA ALA A 67 4.80 9.36 0.15
C ALA A 67 4.52 8.59 1.43
N PHE A 68 3.34 8.01 1.53
CA PHE A 68 2.96 7.16 2.64
C PHE A 68 2.25 5.91 2.15
N ILE A 69 2.35 4.86 2.96
CA ILE A 69 1.60 3.63 2.82
C ILE A 69 0.96 3.32 4.16
N ALA A 70 -0.26 2.82 4.16
CA ALA A 70 -0.92 2.42 5.39
C ALA A 70 -0.34 1.09 5.89
N THR A 71 0.17 1.08 7.13
CA THR A 71 0.44 -0.18 7.82
C THR A 71 -0.90 -0.82 8.19
N MET A 72 -1.15 -2.00 7.65
CA MET A 72 -2.40 -2.71 7.86
C MET A 72 -2.39 -3.46 9.19
N ARG A 73 -3.55 -3.48 9.86
CA ARG A 73 -3.78 -4.35 11.02
C ARG A 73 -4.23 -5.72 10.53
N LEU A 74 -3.78 -6.76 11.21
CA LEU A 74 -4.24 -8.13 10.99
C LEU A 74 -5.62 -8.29 11.64
N SER A 75 -6.59 -8.79 10.88
CA SER A 75 -7.88 -9.20 11.45
C SER A 75 -7.70 -10.48 12.27
N ASN A 76 -8.56 -10.70 13.27
CA ASN A 76 -8.49 -11.85 14.18
C ASN A 76 -9.53 -12.93 13.84
N ASN A 77 -9.88 -13.06 12.56
CA ASN A 77 -10.91 -13.97 12.08
C ASN A 77 -10.49 -14.61 10.75
N ASN A 78 -11.28 -15.58 10.32
CA ASN A 78 -11.11 -16.28 9.05
C ASN A 78 -12.05 -15.71 7.98
N ILE A 79 -12.01 -14.38 7.75
CA ILE A 79 -12.84 -13.69 6.74
C ILE A 79 -11.93 -13.02 5.73
N ASN A 80 -12.08 -13.37 4.45
CA ASN A 80 -11.24 -12.87 3.36
C ASN A 80 -11.91 -11.83 2.45
N GLU A 81 -12.98 -11.19 2.90
CA GLU A 81 -13.69 -10.16 2.12
C GLU A 81 -12.78 -8.99 1.72
N GLU A 82 -11.88 -8.60 2.63
CA GLU A 82 -10.84 -7.60 2.35
C GLU A 82 -9.44 -8.20 2.34
N GLU A 83 -9.26 -9.49 2.62
CA GLU A 83 -7.93 -10.12 2.80
C GLU A 83 -7.56 -11.05 1.65
N LYS A 84 -6.33 -11.59 1.69
CA LYS A 84 -5.89 -12.60 0.73
C LYS A 84 -6.73 -13.87 0.82
N THR A 85 -6.80 -14.62 -0.28
CA THR A 85 -7.65 -15.83 -0.37
C THR A 85 -7.29 -16.93 0.62
N TYR A 86 -6.08 -16.95 1.19
CA TYR A 86 -5.71 -17.92 2.23
C TYR A 86 -6.24 -17.55 3.63
N TRP A 87 -6.76 -16.33 3.79
CA TRP A 87 -7.16 -15.79 5.08
C TRP A 87 -8.43 -16.44 5.63
N ASP A 88 -9.31 -16.93 4.74
CA ASP A 88 -10.51 -17.71 5.09
C ASP A 88 -10.19 -19.04 5.79
N LYS A 89 -8.97 -19.54 5.63
CA LYS A 89 -8.50 -20.81 6.21
C LYS A 89 -7.54 -20.61 7.37
N TYR A 90 -6.72 -19.58 7.30
CA TYR A 90 -5.57 -19.42 8.19
C TYR A 90 -5.51 -18.06 8.91
N GLY A 91 -6.47 -17.15 8.69
CA GLY A 91 -6.44 -15.79 9.22
C GLY A 91 -6.29 -15.73 10.74
N GLU A 92 -7.11 -16.48 11.48
CA GLU A 92 -7.03 -16.57 12.93
C GLU A 92 -5.70 -17.18 13.41
N LEU A 93 -5.17 -18.19 12.70
CA LEU A 93 -3.89 -18.82 13.03
C LEU A 93 -2.73 -17.84 12.85
N ILE A 94 -2.71 -17.10 11.74
CA ILE A 94 -1.72 -16.06 11.44
C ILE A 94 -1.79 -14.95 12.48
N TRP A 95 -3.00 -14.50 12.83
CA TRP A 95 -3.19 -13.49 13.88
C TRP A 95 -2.68 -13.97 15.24
N ARG A 96 -3.06 -15.18 15.66
CA ARG A 96 -2.61 -15.78 16.94
C ARG A 96 -1.10 -15.89 16.99
N TRP A 97 -0.48 -16.36 15.91
CA TRP A 97 0.97 -16.45 15.79
C TRP A 97 1.63 -15.08 15.99
N SER A 98 1.16 -14.06 15.25
CA SER A 98 1.64 -12.68 15.41
C SER A 98 1.43 -12.14 16.84
N PHE A 99 0.32 -12.46 17.50
CA PHE A 99 0.03 -12.00 18.85
C PHE A 99 0.94 -12.62 19.91
N TYR A 100 1.25 -13.93 19.80
CA TYR A 100 2.09 -14.62 20.78
C TYR A 100 3.60 -14.41 20.53
N GLU A 101 4.00 -14.14 19.30
CA GLU A 101 5.40 -13.80 18.99
C GLU A 101 5.75 -12.33 19.25
N ASP A 102 4.76 -11.47 19.50
CA ASP A 102 5.01 -10.08 19.86
C ASP A 102 5.83 -10.01 21.17
N PRO A 103 7.08 -9.48 21.12
CA PRO A 103 7.94 -9.36 22.29
C PRO A 103 7.31 -8.52 23.41
N ILE A 104 6.45 -7.55 23.06
CA ILE A 104 5.74 -6.69 24.01
C ILE A 104 4.70 -7.50 24.78
N CYS A 105 3.99 -8.43 24.11
CA CYS A 105 3.03 -9.30 24.77
C CYS A 105 3.72 -10.34 25.66
N CYS A 106 4.90 -10.82 25.27
CA CYS A 106 5.70 -11.74 26.09
C CYS A 106 6.31 -11.06 27.33
N ALA A 107 6.66 -9.77 27.25
CA ALA A 107 7.19 -9.01 28.38
C ALA A 107 6.13 -8.74 29.47
N ALA A 108 4.84 -8.65 29.11
CA ALA A 108 3.74 -8.46 30.06
C ALA A 108 3.34 -9.74 30.84
N LYS A 109 3.97 -10.88 30.54
CA LYS A 109 3.74 -12.19 31.19
C LYS A 109 4.92 -12.68 32.04
N ARG A 110 5.92 -11.83 32.30
CA ARG A 110 7.02 -12.11 33.24
C ARG A 110 6.94 -11.23 34.47
#